data_AF-A0A7Y9QXC2-F1
#
_entry.id   AF-A0A7Y9QXC2-F1
#
_cell.length_a   1.000
_cell.length_b   1.000
_cell.length_c   1.000
_cell.angle_alpha   90.00
_cell.angle_beta   90.00
_cell.angle_gamma   90.00
#
_symmetry.space_group_name_H-M   'P 1'
#
loop_
_entity.id
_entity.type
_entity.pdbx_description
1 polymer ?
#
loop_
_entity_poly.entity_id
_entity_poly.type
_entity_poly.pdbx_seq_one_letter_code
_entity_poly.pdbx_strand_id
1 'polypeptide(L)'
;MLSLQKTIYSLEESAQSQVIERLIKIEERVGTLRSTGIMTDATLRDYYGEKRFEQVAESNAIEGSTLSVGETELAVLKGVTISGHDPAYARDAIALDAALTKIAEIARIKDRPTDISQLREIHALILGDRKGAGVFRNEEIIITGSSHQPPRNWSEIMDHMERWEQWSLKNAELPAPIRSLILHLISNDLQQGPSRRSGVA
;
A
#
# COMPACT_ATOMS: atom_id res chain seq x y z
N MET A 1 0.55 -15.00 19.40
CA MET A 1 1.99 -14.94 19.08
C MET A 1 2.09 -14.55 17.61
N LEU A 2 2.68 -13.39 17.29
CA LEU A 2 3.00 -13.07 15.89
C LEU A 2 3.91 -14.18 15.37
N SER A 3 3.53 -14.87 14.31
CA SER A 3 4.44 -15.82 13.68
C SER A 3 4.67 -15.36 12.26
N LEU A 4 5.84 -14.76 12.04
CA LEU A 4 6.34 -14.46 10.70
C LEU A 4 6.93 -15.71 10.02
N GLN A 5 6.78 -16.91 10.62
CA GLN A 5 7.36 -18.17 10.14
C GLN A 5 6.89 -18.61 8.74
N LYS A 6 5.89 -17.91 8.16
CA LYS A 6 5.41 -18.13 6.78
C LYS A 6 5.71 -16.97 5.84
N THR A 7 6.44 -15.97 6.31
CA THR A 7 6.94 -14.87 5.49
C THR A 7 8.43 -15.10 5.25
N ILE A 8 8.96 -14.53 4.17
CA ILE A 8 10.41 -14.55 3.88
C ILE A 8 11.24 -13.77 4.93
N TYR A 9 10.59 -13.11 5.89
CA TYR A 9 11.22 -12.35 6.97
C TYR A 9 11.15 -13.16 8.26
N SER A 10 12.27 -13.77 8.64
CA SER A 10 12.44 -14.31 9.98
C SER A 10 13.10 -13.25 10.86
N LEU A 11 12.45 -12.90 11.97
CA LEU A 11 13.07 -12.11 13.03
C LEU A 11 13.50 -13.05 14.16
N GLU A 12 14.63 -12.75 14.78
CA GLU A 12 14.98 -13.35 16.07
C GLU A 12 13.89 -13.02 17.10
N GLU A 13 13.66 -13.94 18.04
CA GLU A 13 12.61 -13.80 19.05
C GLU A 13 12.76 -12.52 19.90
N SER A 14 14.00 -12.13 20.18
CA SER A 14 14.35 -10.88 20.87
C SER A 14 13.92 -9.64 20.06
N ALA A 15 14.22 -9.59 18.77
CA ALA A 15 13.86 -8.50 17.87
C ALA A 15 12.33 -8.41 17.68
N GLN A 16 11.66 -9.56 17.54
CA GLN A 16 10.21 -9.63 17.47
C GLN A 16 9.55 -9.04 18.73
N SER A 17 10.05 -9.39 19.91
CA SER A 17 9.55 -8.87 21.18
C SER A 17 9.71 -7.35 21.27
N GLN A 18 10.86 -6.81 20.84
CA GLN A 18 11.10 -5.36 20.82
C GLN A 18 10.15 -4.61 19.87
N VAL A 19 9.86 -5.17 18.69
CA VAL A 19 8.92 -4.56 17.73
C VAL A 19 7.52 -4.53 18.32
N ILE A 20 7.06 -5.64 18.92
CA ILE A 20 5.74 -5.72 19.55
C ILE A 20 5.63 -4.70 20.68
N GLU A 21 6.64 -4.61 21.56
CA GLU A 21 6.64 -3.64 22.66
C GLU A 21 6.54 -2.19 22.15
N ARG A 22 7.26 -1.85 21.07
CA ARG A 22 7.16 -0.52 20.45
C ARG A 22 5.79 -0.25 19.86
N LEU A 23 5.18 -1.23 19.20
CA LEU A 23 3.83 -1.09 18.64
C LEU A 23 2.80 -0.85 19.73
N ILE A 24 2.88 -1.58 20.84
CA ILE A 24 2.00 -1.38 22.02
C ILE A 24 2.15 0.05 22.55
N LYS A 25 3.39 0.53 22.74
CA LYS A 25 3.65 1.90 23.21
C LYS A 25 3.08 2.97 22.27
N ILE A 26 3.10 2.73 20.95
CA ILE A 26 2.49 3.64 19.98
C ILE A 26 0.97 3.61 20.09
N GLU A 27 0.38 2.42 20.20
CA GLU A 27 -1.06 2.23 20.34
C GLU A 27 -1.60 2.90 21.62
N GLU A 28 -0.93 2.75 22.75
CA GLU A 28 -1.26 3.42 24.02
C GLU A 28 -1.24 4.94 23.89
N ARG A 29 -0.21 5.49 23.22
CA ARG A 29 -0.10 6.93 22.95
C ARG A 29 -1.23 7.41 22.05
N VAL A 30 -1.54 6.68 20.98
CA VAL A 30 -2.66 6.96 20.07
C VAL A 30 -3.98 6.94 20.83
N GLY A 31 -4.19 5.94 21.69
CA GLY A 31 -5.37 5.84 22.56
C GLY A 31 -5.51 7.04 23.49
N THR A 32 -4.41 7.47 24.11
CA THR A 32 -4.36 8.66 24.98
C THR A 32 -4.68 9.94 24.22
N LEU A 33 -4.10 10.12 23.02
CA LEU A 33 -4.36 11.31 22.19
C LEU A 33 -5.82 11.38 21.72
N ARG A 34 -6.46 10.23 21.47
CA ARG A 34 -7.90 10.16 21.14
C ARG A 34 -8.78 10.49 22.35
N SER A 35 -8.53 9.86 23.49
CA SER A 35 -9.37 10.04 24.69
C SER A 35 -9.29 11.44 25.29
N THR A 36 -8.13 12.11 25.14
CA THR A 36 -7.92 13.50 25.56
C THR A 36 -8.44 14.53 24.56
N GLY A 37 -8.97 14.10 23.41
CA GLY A 37 -9.52 15.00 22.40
C GLY A 37 -8.47 15.76 21.58
N ILE A 38 -7.18 15.40 21.66
CA ILE A 38 -6.11 16.00 20.85
C ILE A 38 -6.19 15.48 19.41
N MET A 39 -6.36 14.17 19.24
CA MET A 39 -6.42 13.52 17.93
C MET A 39 -7.87 13.24 17.54
N THR A 40 -8.55 14.30 17.09
CA THR A 40 -9.91 14.24 16.54
C THR A 40 -9.90 13.93 15.04
N ASP A 41 -11.08 13.65 14.47
CA ASP A 41 -11.21 13.52 13.01
C ASP A 41 -10.84 14.82 12.29
N ALA A 42 -11.03 15.99 12.91
CA ALA A 42 -10.59 17.26 12.34
C ALA A 42 -9.05 17.35 12.33
N THR A 43 -8.42 17.07 13.47
CA THR A 43 -6.95 17.03 13.59
C THR A 43 -6.33 16.11 12.55
N LEU A 44 -6.91 14.92 12.35
CA LEU A 44 -6.44 13.95 11.38
C LEU A 44 -6.66 14.40 9.93
N ARG A 45 -7.78 15.07 9.62
CA ARG A 45 -8.01 15.63 8.29
C ARG A 45 -7.06 16.76 7.96
N ASP A 46 -6.77 17.63 8.92
CA ASP A 46 -5.85 18.76 8.72
C ASP A 46 -4.42 18.24 8.52
N TYR A 47 -3.97 17.34 9.40
CA TYR A 47 -2.67 16.69 9.28
C TYR A 47 -2.54 15.89 7.98
N TYR A 48 -3.52 15.04 7.67
CA TYR A 48 -3.47 14.22 6.46
C TYR A 48 -3.64 15.07 5.20
N GLY A 49 -4.44 16.14 5.24
CA GLY A 49 -4.61 17.06 4.11
C GLY A 49 -3.29 17.61 3.61
N GLU A 50 -2.43 18.05 4.53
CA GLU A 50 -1.06 18.50 4.21
C GLU A 50 -0.16 17.35 3.78
N LYS A 51 -0.19 16.22 4.50
CA LYS A 51 0.70 15.06 4.24
C LYS A 51 0.32 14.22 3.03
N ARG A 52 -0.91 14.34 2.53
CA ARG A 52 -1.41 13.56 1.40
C ARG A 52 -0.65 13.84 0.12
N PHE A 53 -0.32 15.10 -0.17
CA PHE A 53 0.42 15.44 -1.39
C PHE A 53 1.88 14.99 -1.33
N GLU A 54 2.50 15.03 -0.15
CA GLU A 54 3.81 14.43 0.09
C GLU A 54 3.76 12.92 -0.18
N GLN A 55 2.76 12.22 0.38
CA GLN A 55 2.58 10.78 0.13
C GLN A 55 2.40 10.44 -1.36
N VAL A 56 1.60 11.24 -2.09
CA VAL A 56 1.39 11.05 -3.54
C VAL A 56 2.68 11.31 -4.31
N ALA A 57 3.38 12.41 -4.03
CA ALA A 57 4.62 12.78 -4.71
C ALA A 57 5.70 11.71 -4.52
N GLU A 58 5.95 11.29 -3.27
CA GLU A 58 6.98 10.29 -2.95
C GLU A 58 6.64 8.91 -3.55
N SER A 59 5.38 8.49 -3.51
CA SER A 59 4.97 7.21 -4.09
C SER A 59 5.13 7.19 -5.60
N ASN A 60 4.75 8.27 -6.30
CA ASN A 60 4.93 8.35 -7.75
C ASN A 60 6.39 8.57 -8.14
N ALA A 61 7.20 9.21 -7.30
CA ALA A 61 8.63 9.38 -7.53
C ALA A 61 9.39 8.05 -7.53
N ILE A 62 8.97 7.07 -6.71
CA ILE A 62 9.50 5.69 -6.75
C ILE A 62 9.31 5.06 -8.13
N GLU A 63 8.20 5.37 -8.82
CA GLU A 63 7.90 4.91 -10.18
C GLU A 63 8.45 5.84 -11.28
N GLY A 64 9.18 6.89 -10.91
CA GLY A 64 9.91 7.76 -11.83
C GLY A 64 9.29 9.15 -12.10
N SER A 65 8.23 9.55 -11.39
CA SER A 65 7.72 10.92 -11.46
C SER A 65 8.75 11.94 -10.94
N THR A 66 8.82 13.11 -11.59
CA THR A 66 9.68 14.23 -11.19
C THR A 66 8.92 15.42 -10.60
N LEU A 67 7.60 15.28 -10.39
CA LEU A 67 6.81 16.35 -9.77
C LEU A 67 7.24 16.57 -8.32
N SER A 68 7.50 17.81 -7.95
CA SER A 68 7.64 18.21 -6.55
C SER A 68 6.31 18.08 -5.79
N VAL A 69 6.36 18.15 -4.46
CA VAL A 69 5.15 18.13 -3.62
C VAL A 69 4.17 19.24 -4.00
N GLY A 70 4.66 20.46 -4.25
CA GLY A 70 3.81 21.60 -4.64
C GLY A 70 3.22 21.47 -6.05
N GLU A 71 3.98 20.90 -7.00
CA GLU A 71 3.45 20.58 -8.34
C GLU A 71 2.41 19.46 -8.29
N THR A 72 2.63 18.45 -7.44
CA THR A 72 1.68 17.38 -7.16
C THR A 72 0.40 17.91 -6.55
N GLU A 73 0.50 18.78 -5.54
CA GLU A 73 -0.65 19.48 -4.95
C GLU A 73 -1.43 20.27 -6.00
N LEU A 74 -0.75 21.05 -6.84
CA LEU A 74 -1.38 21.82 -7.90
C LEU A 74 -2.12 20.91 -8.90
N ALA A 75 -1.47 19.83 -9.34
CA ALA A 75 -2.06 18.86 -10.26
C ALA A 75 -3.32 18.22 -9.66
N VAL A 76 -3.26 17.76 -8.42
CA VAL A 76 -4.37 17.10 -7.73
C VAL A 76 -5.54 18.06 -7.47
N LEU A 77 -5.26 19.26 -6.93
CA LEU A 77 -6.31 20.20 -6.55
C LEU A 77 -6.98 20.91 -7.73
N LYS A 78 -6.24 21.12 -8.83
CA LYS A 78 -6.75 21.85 -10.00
C LYS A 78 -7.09 20.95 -11.17
N GLY A 79 -6.67 19.69 -11.15
CA GLY A 79 -6.87 18.75 -12.26
C GLY A 79 -6.11 19.19 -13.52
N VAL A 80 -4.90 19.74 -13.36
CA VAL A 80 -4.10 20.30 -14.47
C VAL A 80 -2.79 19.56 -14.65
N THR A 81 -2.26 19.58 -15.88
CA THR A 81 -0.89 19.14 -16.16
C THR A 81 0.11 20.21 -15.74
N ILE A 82 1.34 19.79 -15.46
CA ILE A 82 2.43 20.69 -15.06
C ILE A 82 3.38 20.86 -16.25
N SER A 83 3.61 22.11 -16.65
CA SER A 83 4.48 22.43 -17.77
C SER A 83 5.89 21.92 -17.54
N GLY A 84 6.49 21.31 -18.57
CA GLY A 84 7.85 20.75 -18.49
C GLY A 84 7.93 19.31 -17.96
N HIS A 85 6.81 18.69 -17.58
CA HIS A 85 6.73 17.30 -17.15
C HIS A 85 5.86 16.47 -18.09
N ASP A 86 6.00 15.15 -18.04
CA ASP A 86 5.09 14.24 -18.74
C ASP A 86 3.65 14.44 -18.21
N PRO A 87 2.64 14.67 -19.08
CA PRO A 87 1.24 14.73 -18.67
C PRO A 87 0.75 13.49 -17.89
N ALA A 88 1.40 12.34 -18.06
CA ALA A 88 1.13 11.12 -17.30
C ALA A 88 1.34 11.32 -15.80
N TYR A 89 2.36 12.08 -15.37
CA TYR A 89 2.64 12.28 -13.94
C TYR A 89 1.50 13.00 -13.21
N ALA A 90 0.89 14.01 -13.84
CA ALA A 90 -0.28 14.68 -13.27
C ALA A 90 -1.49 13.72 -13.17
N ARG A 91 -1.69 12.88 -14.19
CA ARG A 91 -2.76 11.86 -14.19
C ARG A 91 -2.53 10.81 -13.09
N ASP A 92 -1.31 10.30 -12.95
CA ASP A 92 -0.96 9.32 -11.93
C ASP A 92 -1.05 9.93 -10.52
N ALA A 93 -0.73 11.22 -10.35
CA ALA A 93 -0.91 11.93 -9.07
C ALA A 93 -2.39 12.03 -8.67
N ILE A 94 -3.26 12.44 -9.60
CA ILE A 94 -4.71 12.52 -9.39
C ILE A 94 -5.30 11.13 -9.09
N ALA A 95 -4.88 10.11 -9.85
CA ALA A 95 -5.34 8.74 -9.68
C ALA A 95 -4.93 8.16 -8.31
N LEU A 96 -3.69 8.38 -7.89
CA LEU A 96 -3.21 7.92 -6.60
C LEU A 96 -3.89 8.65 -5.42
N ASP A 97 -4.14 9.96 -5.53
CA ASP A 97 -4.91 10.71 -4.52
C ASP A 97 -6.32 10.13 -4.34
N ALA A 98 -7.00 9.83 -5.45
CA ALA A 98 -8.33 9.21 -5.43
C ALA A 98 -8.29 7.81 -4.79
N ALA A 99 -7.29 7.01 -5.14
CA ALA A 99 -7.08 5.68 -4.57
C ALA A 99 -6.82 5.73 -3.05
N LEU A 100 -5.95 6.63 -2.59
CA LEU A 100 -5.67 6.83 -1.16
C LEU A 100 -6.90 7.30 -0.38
N THR A 101 -7.68 8.21 -0.97
CA THR A 101 -8.95 8.66 -0.41
C THR A 101 -9.93 7.47 -0.26
N LYS A 102 -10.05 6.63 -1.29
CA LYS A 102 -10.87 5.42 -1.25
C LYS A 102 -10.39 4.42 -0.19
N ILE A 103 -9.08 4.22 -0.05
CA ILE A 103 -8.51 3.36 1.00
C ILE A 103 -8.93 3.86 2.39
N ALA A 104 -8.87 5.17 2.63
CA ALA A 104 -9.29 5.76 3.89
C ALA A 104 -10.81 5.57 4.15
N GLU A 105 -11.65 5.64 3.12
CA GLU A 105 -13.08 5.33 3.22
C GLU A 105 -13.34 3.86 3.58
N ILE A 106 -12.67 2.93 2.88
CA ILE A 106 -12.77 1.49 3.14
C ILE A 106 -12.35 1.19 4.57
N ALA A 107 -11.24 1.78 5.05
CA ALA A 107 -10.71 1.57 6.39
C ALA A 107 -11.63 2.06 7.52
N ARG A 108 -12.61 2.93 7.23
CA ARG A 108 -13.63 3.36 8.21
C ARG A 108 -14.71 2.32 8.43
N ILE A 109 -14.89 1.38 7.49
CA ILE A 109 -15.89 0.31 7.61
C ILE A 109 -15.32 -0.72 8.59
N LYS A 110 -15.87 -0.72 9.81
CA LYS A 110 -15.51 -1.72 10.82
C LYS A 110 -15.94 -3.12 10.37
N ASP A 111 -15.22 -4.12 10.87
CA ASP A 111 -15.55 -5.55 10.68
C ASP A 111 -15.56 -6.02 9.22
N ARG A 112 -14.92 -5.27 8.32
CA ARG A 112 -14.73 -5.65 6.92
C ARG A 112 -13.23 -5.81 6.63
N PRO A 113 -12.69 -7.04 6.73
CA PRO A 113 -11.31 -7.29 6.37
C PRO A 113 -11.07 -6.98 4.88
N THR A 114 -9.82 -6.71 4.55
CA THR A 114 -9.39 -6.43 3.18
C THR A 114 -9.60 -7.65 2.30
N ASP A 115 -10.28 -7.47 1.17
CA ASP A 115 -10.67 -8.53 0.23
C ASP A 115 -10.19 -8.19 -1.20
N ILE A 116 -10.31 -9.15 -2.12
CA ILE A 116 -9.91 -8.98 -3.53
C ILE A 116 -10.75 -7.91 -4.23
N SER A 117 -12.03 -7.77 -3.85
CA SER A 117 -12.92 -6.79 -4.46
C SER A 117 -12.43 -5.36 -4.18
N GLN A 118 -12.06 -5.08 -2.93
CA GLN A 118 -11.44 -3.83 -2.50
C GLN A 118 -10.12 -3.60 -3.25
N LEU A 119 -9.26 -4.62 -3.36
CA LEU A 119 -8.00 -4.48 -4.11
C LEU A 119 -8.24 -4.11 -5.58
N ARG A 120 -9.21 -4.76 -6.23
CA ARG A 120 -9.58 -4.47 -7.62
C ARG A 120 -10.17 -3.07 -7.77
N GLU A 121 -10.97 -2.62 -6.81
CA GLU A 121 -11.51 -1.26 -6.76
C GLU A 121 -10.38 -0.23 -6.70
N ILE A 122 -9.41 -0.40 -5.79
CA ILE A 122 -8.24 0.48 -5.68
C ILE A 122 -7.39 0.44 -6.96
N HIS A 123 -7.13 -0.74 -7.50
CA HIS A 123 -6.36 -0.89 -8.74
C HIS A 123 -7.07 -0.23 -9.94
N ALA A 124 -8.40 -0.28 -9.99
CA ALA A 124 -9.17 0.42 -11.01
C ALA A 124 -9.02 1.95 -10.91
N LEU A 125 -9.01 2.50 -9.69
CA LEU A 125 -8.77 3.93 -9.49
C LEU A 125 -7.37 4.36 -9.92
N ILE A 126 -6.34 3.57 -9.59
CA ILE A 126 -4.95 3.85 -9.96
C ILE A 126 -4.76 3.80 -11.49
N LEU A 127 -5.28 2.77 -12.15
CA LEU A 127 -5.13 2.64 -13.60
C LEU A 127 -6.06 3.54 -14.40
N GLY A 128 -7.22 3.92 -13.86
CA GLY A 128 -8.19 4.79 -14.52
C GLY A 128 -8.79 4.15 -15.78
N ASP A 129 -8.65 4.83 -16.92
CA ASP A 129 -9.14 4.39 -18.23
C ASP A 129 -8.18 3.43 -18.97
N ARG A 130 -7.00 3.17 -18.39
CA ARG A 130 -6.01 2.26 -18.97
C ARG A 130 -6.54 0.83 -19.03
N LYS A 131 -6.15 0.11 -20.08
CA LYS A 131 -6.47 -1.32 -20.26
C LYS A 131 -5.99 -2.10 -19.03
N GLY A 132 -6.88 -2.93 -18.45
CA GLY A 132 -6.57 -3.76 -17.29
C GLY A 132 -6.91 -3.13 -15.93
N ALA A 133 -7.50 -1.94 -15.90
CA ALA A 133 -8.02 -1.33 -14.68
C ALA A 133 -8.92 -2.31 -13.89
N GLY A 134 -8.56 -2.58 -12.64
CA GLY A 134 -9.30 -3.50 -11.76
C GLY A 134 -9.33 -4.97 -12.22
N VAL A 135 -8.45 -5.39 -13.12
CA VAL A 135 -8.40 -6.76 -13.64
C VAL A 135 -7.00 -7.35 -13.41
N PHE A 136 -6.93 -8.57 -12.90
CA PHE A 136 -5.66 -9.31 -12.82
C PHE A 136 -5.16 -9.63 -14.22
N ARG A 137 -3.84 -9.51 -14.42
CA ARG A 137 -3.23 -9.83 -15.71
C ARG A 137 -3.51 -11.27 -16.12
N ASN A 138 -3.59 -11.50 -17.43
CA ASN A 138 -3.66 -12.82 -18.05
C ASN A 138 -2.47 -13.06 -19.00
N GLU A 139 -1.43 -12.25 -18.85
CA GLU A 139 -0.22 -12.29 -19.66
C GLU A 139 0.98 -12.50 -18.74
N GLU A 140 1.95 -13.28 -19.22
CA GLU A 140 3.23 -13.47 -18.54
C GLU A 140 4.05 -12.17 -18.62
N ILE A 141 4.72 -11.82 -17.53
CA ILE A 141 5.58 -10.64 -17.46
C ILE A 141 6.98 -11.05 -17.02
N ILE A 142 7.97 -10.28 -17.46
CA ILE A 142 9.35 -10.37 -17.01
C ILE A 142 9.70 -9.05 -16.35
N ILE A 143 10.27 -9.12 -15.14
CA ILE A 143 10.76 -7.93 -14.46
C ILE A 143 12.24 -7.76 -14.77
N THR A 144 12.55 -6.71 -15.53
CA THR A 144 13.93 -6.36 -15.88
C THR A 144 14.75 -6.13 -14.61
N GLY A 145 15.91 -6.78 -14.52
CA GLY A 145 16.81 -6.66 -13.36
C GLY A 145 16.43 -7.53 -12.15
N SER A 146 15.37 -8.34 -12.24
CA SER A 146 14.98 -9.29 -11.19
C SER A 146 15.14 -10.73 -11.67
N SER A 147 15.66 -11.61 -10.80
CA SER A 147 15.66 -13.06 -11.04
C SER A 147 14.33 -13.73 -10.67
N HIS A 148 13.39 -12.98 -10.10
CA HIS A 148 12.08 -13.50 -9.76
C HIS A 148 11.24 -13.75 -11.01
N GLN A 149 10.53 -14.87 -11.02
CA GLN A 149 9.55 -15.20 -12.04
C GLN A 149 8.16 -15.13 -11.42
N PRO A 150 7.37 -14.10 -11.74
CA PRO A 150 5.99 -14.02 -11.33
C PRO A 150 5.18 -15.21 -11.84
N PRO A 151 4.03 -15.53 -11.21
CA PRO A 151 3.09 -16.52 -11.73
C PRO A 151 2.78 -16.29 -13.21
N ARG A 152 2.81 -17.34 -14.03
CA ARG A 152 2.85 -17.14 -15.50
C ARG A 152 1.46 -16.96 -16.10
N ASN A 153 0.47 -17.62 -15.54
CA ASN A 153 -0.90 -17.64 -16.05
C ASN A 153 -1.90 -17.12 -15.02
N TRP A 154 -3.09 -16.78 -15.50
CA TRP A 154 -4.16 -16.24 -14.68
C TRP A 154 -4.58 -17.18 -13.54
N SER A 155 -4.60 -18.49 -13.77
CA SER A 155 -4.99 -19.46 -12.73
C SER A 155 -4.05 -19.41 -11.53
N GLU A 156 -2.73 -19.39 -11.76
CA GLU A 156 -1.74 -19.28 -10.69
C GLU A 156 -1.86 -17.94 -9.94
N ILE A 157 -2.12 -16.84 -10.66
CA ILE A 157 -2.33 -15.53 -10.02
C ILE A 157 -3.55 -15.59 -9.10
N MET A 158 -4.66 -16.17 -9.57
CA MET A 158 -5.88 -16.28 -8.79
C MET A 158 -5.70 -17.19 -7.57
N ASP A 159 -5.04 -18.33 -7.72
CA ASP A 159 -4.72 -19.21 -6.59
C ASP A 159 -3.95 -18.46 -5.49
N HIS A 160 -3.00 -17.61 -5.87
CA HIS A 160 -2.26 -16.78 -4.94
C HIS A 160 -3.12 -15.68 -4.32
N MET A 161 -3.95 -15.01 -5.10
CA MET A 161 -4.84 -13.95 -4.61
C MET A 161 -5.91 -14.49 -3.65
N GLU A 162 -6.45 -15.68 -3.93
CA GLU A 162 -7.37 -16.36 -3.03
C GLU A 162 -6.67 -16.72 -1.71
N ARG A 163 -5.44 -17.24 -1.74
CA ARG A 163 -4.65 -17.47 -0.53
C ARG A 163 -4.37 -16.17 0.24
N TRP A 164 -4.09 -15.07 -0.46
CA TRP A 164 -3.90 -13.75 0.12
C TRP A 164 -5.18 -13.28 0.85
N GLU A 165 -6.35 -13.43 0.23
CA GLU A 165 -7.64 -13.06 0.83
C GLU A 165 -7.96 -13.93 2.04
N GLN A 166 -7.81 -15.25 1.91
CA GLN A 166 -8.02 -16.18 3.02
C GLN A 166 -7.10 -15.86 4.21
N TRP A 167 -5.85 -15.48 3.94
CA TRP A 167 -4.95 -15.01 4.98
C TRP A 167 -5.44 -13.70 5.62
N SER A 168 -5.89 -12.72 4.81
CA SER A 168 -6.44 -11.45 5.30
C SER A 168 -7.63 -11.65 6.23
N LEU A 169 -8.59 -12.50 5.84
CA LEU A 169 -9.80 -12.82 6.60
C LEU A 169 -9.47 -13.55 7.90
N LYS A 170 -8.62 -14.59 7.85
CA LYS A 170 -8.26 -15.39 9.03
C LYS A 170 -7.50 -14.59 10.09
N ASN A 171 -6.81 -13.54 9.68
CA ASN A 171 -5.94 -12.74 10.54
C ASN A 171 -6.47 -11.32 10.75
N ALA A 172 -7.78 -11.09 10.60
CA ALA A 172 -8.41 -9.77 10.72
C ALA A 172 -8.06 -9.02 12.02
N GLU A 173 -7.90 -9.77 13.12
CA GLU A 173 -7.60 -9.27 14.46
C GLU A 173 -6.11 -8.97 14.72
N LEU A 174 -5.21 -9.20 13.76
CA LEU A 174 -3.81 -8.83 13.93
C LEU A 174 -3.65 -7.30 13.95
N PRO A 175 -2.66 -6.76 14.70
CA PRO A 175 -2.37 -5.33 14.69
C PRO A 175 -2.15 -4.81 13.26
N ALA A 176 -2.79 -3.68 12.94
CA ALA A 176 -2.81 -3.13 11.59
C ALA A 176 -1.41 -2.99 10.94
N PRO A 177 -0.36 -2.51 11.63
CA PRO A 177 0.99 -2.39 11.02
C PRO A 177 1.61 -3.72 10.60
N ILE A 178 1.29 -4.79 11.32
CA ILE A 178 1.79 -6.14 11.03
C ILE A 178 1.01 -6.71 9.86
N ARG A 179 -0.31 -6.55 9.89
CA ARG A 179 -1.20 -7.02 8.84
C ARG A 179 -0.89 -6.32 7.52
N SER A 180 -0.66 -5.01 7.52
CA SER A 180 -0.27 -4.23 6.33
C SER A 180 1.05 -4.71 5.74
N LEU A 181 2.06 -4.98 6.59
CA LEU A 181 3.34 -5.52 6.15
C LEU A 181 3.14 -6.87 5.44
N ILE A 182 2.44 -7.80 6.07
CA ILE A 182 2.30 -9.16 5.51
C ILE A 182 1.48 -9.13 4.21
N LEU A 183 0.38 -8.37 4.16
CA LEU A 183 -0.41 -8.22 2.94
C LEU A 183 0.43 -7.61 1.81
N HIS A 184 1.23 -6.58 2.10
CA HIS A 184 2.13 -5.97 1.12
C HIS A 184 3.17 -6.98 0.59
N LEU A 185 3.75 -7.81 1.46
CA LEU A 185 4.75 -8.78 1.08
C LEU A 185 4.19 -9.91 0.21
N ILE A 186 3.03 -10.46 0.59
CA ILE A 186 2.37 -11.50 -0.21
C ILE A 186 1.95 -10.94 -1.58
N SER A 187 1.50 -9.68 -1.62
CA SER A 187 1.20 -8.98 -2.88
C SER A 187 2.44 -8.70 -3.72
N ASN A 188 3.59 -8.39 -3.10
CA ASN A 188 4.84 -8.19 -3.83
C ASN A 188 5.38 -9.52 -4.37
N ASP A 189 5.32 -10.62 -3.63
CA ASP A 189 5.77 -11.93 -4.13
C ASP A 189 5.04 -12.40 -5.39
N LEU A 190 3.88 -11.81 -5.72
CA LEU A 190 3.14 -12.00 -6.98
C LEU A 190 3.72 -11.23 -8.17
N GLN A 191 4.53 -10.21 -7.92
CA GLN A 191 5.07 -9.27 -8.89
C GLN A 191 6.59 -9.19 -8.77
N GLN A 192 7.12 -8.72 -7.65
CA GLN A 192 8.52 -8.50 -7.35
C GLN A 192 8.92 -9.49 -6.25
N GLY A 193 9.61 -10.58 -6.58
CA GLY A 193 10.01 -11.60 -5.59
C GLY A 193 10.88 -11.07 -4.45
N PRO A 194 11.33 -11.94 -3.53
CA PRO A 194 12.09 -11.52 -2.36
C PRO A 194 13.28 -10.64 -2.78
N SER A 195 13.21 -9.35 -2.45
CA SER A 195 14.30 -8.41 -2.65
C SER A 195 15.46 -8.87 -1.77
N ARG A 196 16.36 -9.69 -2.31
CA ARG A 196 17.69 -9.82 -1.75
C ARG A 196 18.34 -8.46 -1.93
N ARG A 197 18.40 -7.67 -0.85
CA ARG A 197 19.43 -6.65 -0.75
C ARG A 197 20.74 -7.41 -0.92
N SER A 198 21.33 -7.31 -2.11
CA SER A 198 22.69 -7.74 -2.34
C SER A 198 23.53 -7.09 -1.27
N GLY A 199 24.13 -7.90 -0.39
CA GLY A 199 25.21 -7.44 0.45
C GLY A 199 26.23 -6.81 -0.47
N VAL A 200 26.45 -5.51 -0.29
CA VAL A 200 27.60 -4.83 -0.87
C VAL A 200 28.81 -5.49 -0.22
N ALA A 201 29.53 -6.29 -1.01
CA ALA A 201 30.87 -6.74 -0.70
C ALA A 201 31.87 -5.60 -0.95
#